data_AF-A6L480-F1
#
_entry.id   AF-A6L480-F1
#
_cell.length_a   1.000
_cell.length_b   1.000
_cell.length_c   1.000
_cell.angle_alpha   90.00
_cell.angle_beta   90.00
_cell.angle_gamma   90.00
#
_symmetry.space_group_name_H-M   'P 1'
#
loop_
_entity.id
_entity.type
_entity.pdbx_description
1 polymer ?
#
loop_
_entity_poly.entity_id
_entity_poly.type
_entity_poly.pdbx_seq_one_letter_code
_entity_poly.pdbx_strand_id
1 'polypeptide(L)'
;MKTYNMQNTPKQWIDIEGYSKYETNGERVRNKTTCRIIKPVNGRYLLYDDDTKKQRAICVNRLMYAVSHHINPNKLGRVWVVSLNGRIELKTRYDFLELARSKIKPQMTSKEVVQCNLNALDWLQKVKLYYDTEDITDIALELSKYKKRICAYIVKRKFTNRPQMLEEVWSYIYEETLCTIAERKGNVLEPFSYMSRVAASYFSKIRRMKRTVFQFDEARDIY
;
A
#
# COMPACT_ATOMS: atom_id res chain seq x y z
N MET A 1 -25.70 38.62 -8.85
CA MET A 1 -25.98 37.23 -9.27
C MET A 1 -26.02 37.14 -10.78
N LYS A 2 -25.08 36.42 -11.38
CA LYS A 2 -25.25 35.58 -12.58
C LYS A 2 -24.01 34.69 -12.65
N THR A 3 -24.14 33.53 -12.04
CA THR A 3 -23.17 32.45 -12.03
C THR A 3 -23.02 31.90 -13.45
N TYR A 4 -21.82 32.00 -14.02
CA TYR A 4 -21.50 31.29 -15.25
C TYR A 4 -21.36 29.80 -14.92
N ASN A 5 -22.42 29.05 -15.18
CA ASN A 5 -22.40 27.60 -15.23
C ASN A 5 -21.42 27.16 -16.33
N MET A 6 -20.25 26.64 -15.95
CA MET A 6 -19.41 25.86 -16.86
C MET A 6 -20.16 24.60 -17.24
N GLN A 7 -20.79 24.62 -18.41
CA GLN A 7 -21.38 23.47 -19.05
C GLN A 7 -20.28 22.41 -19.28
N ASN A 8 -20.51 21.21 -18.74
CA ASN A 8 -19.73 20.01 -19.01
C ASN A 8 -19.74 19.71 -20.51
N THR A 9 -18.73 20.19 -21.23
CA THR A 9 -18.42 19.70 -22.57
C THR A 9 -17.91 18.25 -22.41
N PRO A 10 -18.47 17.25 -23.13
CA PRO A 10 -17.93 15.90 -23.07
C PRO A 10 -16.46 15.96 -23.53
N LYS A 11 -15.53 15.61 -22.63
CA LYS A 11 -14.10 15.60 -22.93
C LYS A 11 -13.88 14.75 -24.19
N GLN A 12 -13.42 15.39 -25.27
CA GLN A 12 -13.17 14.76 -26.56
C GLN A 12 -12.22 13.57 -26.36
N TRP A 13 -12.55 12.43 -26.98
CA TRP A 13 -11.64 11.30 -27.02
C TRP A 13 -10.58 11.54 -28.09
N ILE A 14 -9.33 11.36 -27.69
CA ILE A 14 -8.14 11.64 -28.49
C ILE A 14 -7.36 10.34 -28.63
N ASP A 15 -6.90 10.07 -29.85
CA ASP A 15 -6.08 8.91 -30.13
C ASP A 15 -4.73 8.96 -29.41
N ILE A 16 -4.26 7.79 -28.98
CA ILE A 16 -2.97 7.65 -28.29
C ILE A 16 -1.93 7.23 -29.32
N GLU A 17 -0.94 8.09 -29.57
CA GLU A 17 0.16 7.79 -30.49
C GLU A 17 0.93 6.51 -30.11
N GLY A 18 1.13 5.61 -31.08
CA GLY A 18 1.76 4.30 -30.88
C GLY A 18 0.86 3.23 -30.26
N TYR A 19 -0.40 3.57 -29.99
CA TYR A 19 -1.40 2.71 -29.36
C TYR A 19 -2.76 2.86 -30.07
N SER A 20 -2.79 2.63 -31.38
CA SER A 20 -3.91 2.87 -32.31
C SER A 20 -5.26 2.26 -31.90
N LYS A 21 -5.24 1.21 -31.08
CA LYS A 21 -6.45 0.54 -30.56
C LYS A 21 -7.10 1.31 -29.40
N TYR A 22 -6.51 2.39 -28.93
CA TYR A 22 -6.88 3.07 -27.70
C TYR A 22 -6.98 4.58 -27.88
N GLU A 23 -7.89 5.17 -27.12
CA GLU A 23 -8.10 6.61 -27.05
C GLU A 23 -8.31 7.04 -25.59
N THR A 24 -8.05 8.30 -25.30
CA THR A 24 -8.21 8.88 -23.96
C THR A 24 -8.91 10.23 -24.01
N ASN A 25 -9.63 10.55 -22.95
CA ASN A 25 -10.25 11.87 -22.75
C ASN A 25 -9.51 12.70 -21.68
N GLY A 26 -8.26 12.34 -21.37
CA GLY A 26 -7.44 12.97 -20.33
C GLY A 26 -7.69 12.45 -18.90
N GLU A 27 -8.75 11.67 -18.68
CA GLU A 27 -9.01 11.01 -17.38
C GLU A 27 -9.03 9.49 -17.49
N ARG A 28 -9.61 8.98 -18.58
CA ARG A 28 -9.82 7.56 -18.81
C ARG A 28 -9.21 7.15 -20.13
N VAL A 29 -8.86 5.88 -20.22
CA VAL A 29 -8.42 5.24 -21.45
C VAL A 29 -9.47 4.19 -21.81
N ARG A 30 -9.84 4.10 -23.08
CA ARG A 30 -10.71 3.04 -23.58
C ARG A 30 -10.13 2.39 -24.81
N ASN A 31 -10.57 1.16 -25.06
CA ASN A 31 -10.31 0.50 -26.33
C ASN A 31 -11.36 0.98 -27.35
N LYS A 32 -10.90 1.42 -28.54
CA LYS A 32 -11.76 1.98 -29.60
C LYS A 32 -12.75 0.97 -30.15
N THR A 33 -12.30 -0.28 -30.33
CA THR A 33 -13.11 -1.35 -30.94
C THR A 33 -14.21 -1.86 -30.01
N THR A 34 -13.88 -2.06 -28.74
CA THR A 34 -14.79 -2.66 -27.75
C THR A 34 -15.52 -1.63 -26.88
N CYS A 35 -15.16 -0.34 -27.00
CA CYS A 35 -15.60 0.76 -26.14
C CYS A 35 -15.37 0.54 -24.63
N ARG A 36 -14.59 -0.49 -24.25
CA ARG A 36 -14.35 -0.83 -22.84
C ARG A 36 -13.35 0.13 -22.21
N ILE A 37 -13.72 0.68 -21.06
CA ILE A 37 -12.81 1.48 -20.21
C ILE A 37 -11.75 0.56 -19.61
N ILE A 38 -10.49 0.93 -19.78
CA ILE A 38 -9.35 0.23 -19.22
C ILE A 38 -9.08 0.83 -17.85
N LYS A 39 -8.97 -0.03 -16.83
CA LYS A 39 -8.61 0.39 -15.48
C LYS A 39 -7.11 0.20 -15.27
N PRO A 40 -6.40 1.19 -14.72
CA PRO A 40 -5.00 1.02 -14.39
C PRO A 40 -4.85 0.08 -13.17
N VAL A 41 -3.85 -0.79 -13.21
CA VAL A 41 -3.45 -1.66 -12.09
C VAL A 41 -2.10 -1.17 -11.59
N ASN A 42 -2.00 -0.85 -10.29
CA ASN A 42 -0.79 -0.28 -9.68
C ASN A 42 -0.26 0.95 -10.42
N GLY A 43 -1.16 1.84 -10.87
CA GLY A 43 -0.80 3.08 -11.55
C GLY A 43 -0.33 2.90 -13.00
N ARG A 44 -0.60 1.74 -13.62
CA ARG A 44 -0.21 1.44 -15.00
C ARG A 44 -1.37 0.88 -15.83
N TYR A 45 -1.45 1.30 -17.09
CA TYR A 45 -2.30 0.67 -18.10
C TYR A 45 -1.54 -0.44 -18.81
N LEU A 46 -2.25 -1.49 -19.24
CA LEU A 46 -1.70 -2.53 -20.09
C LEU A 46 -2.28 -2.35 -21.50
N LEU A 47 -1.47 -1.81 -22.41
CA LEU A 47 -1.90 -1.42 -23.76
C LEU A 47 -1.11 -2.20 -24.81
N TYR A 48 -1.77 -2.55 -25.91
CA TYR A 48 -1.13 -3.15 -27.08
C TYR A 48 -0.39 -2.10 -27.90
N ASP A 49 0.92 -2.25 -27.97
CA ASP A 49 1.86 -1.36 -28.63
C ASP A 49 1.98 -1.70 -30.12
N ASP A 50 1.80 -0.70 -30.97
CA ASP A 50 1.76 -0.90 -32.43
C ASP A 50 3.13 -1.25 -33.03
N ASP A 51 4.21 -0.70 -32.48
CA ASP A 51 5.57 -0.87 -32.98
C ASP A 51 6.10 -2.27 -32.62
N THR A 52 5.89 -2.68 -31.36
CA THR A 52 6.41 -3.94 -30.83
C THR A 52 5.44 -5.11 -30.93
N LYS A 53 4.18 -4.85 -31.33
CA LYS A 53 3.11 -5.86 -31.47
C LYS A 53 2.86 -6.68 -30.19
N LYS A 54 3.10 -6.08 -29.01
CA LYS A 54 2.99 -6.74 -27.69
C LYS A 54 2.24 -5.86 -26.71
N GLN A 55 1.69 -6.48 -25.66
CA GLN A 55 1.16 -5.72 -24.53
C GLN A 55 2.31 -5.12 -23.71
N ARG A 56 2.19 -3.83 -23.39
CA ARG A 56 3.14 -3.10 -22.55
C ARG A 56 2.43 -2.40 -21.40
N ALA A 57 3.07 -2.46 -20.24
CA ALA A 57 2.64 -1.70 -19.07
C ALA A 57 3.16 -0.27 -19.15
N ILE A 58 2.25 0.70 -19.15
CA ILE A 58 2.58 2.13 -19.22
C ILE A 58 2.04 2.88 -18.01
N CYS A 59 2.88 3.68 -17.36
CA CYS A 59 2.47 4.51 -16.22
C CYS A 59 1.46 5.57 -16.65
N VAL A 60 0.40 5.78 -15.83
CA VAL A 60 -0.67 6.74 -16.10
C VAL A 60 -0.11 8.13 -16.40
N ASN A 61 0.78 8.66 -15.55
CA ASN A 61 1.35 9.99 -15.74
C ASN A 61 2.11 10.12 -17.06
N ARG A 62 2.87 9.08 -17.43
CA ARG A 62 3.64 9.07 -18.68
C ARG A 62 2.71 9.10 -19.89
N LEU A 63 1.64 8.31 -19.86
CA LEU A 63 0.64 8.30 -20.91
C LEU A 63 -0.04 9.66 -21.05
N MET A 64 -0.52 10.23 -19.94
CA MET A 64 -1.23 11.51 -19.95
C MET A 64 -0.35 12.67 -20.40
N TYR A 65 0.92 12.71 -19.95
CA TYR A 65 1.88 13.71 -20.41
C TYR A 65 2.16 13.59 -21.91
N ALA A 66 2.38 12.36 -22.39
CA ALA A 66 2.68 12.10 -23.79
C ALA A 66 1.52 12.52 -24.71
N VAL A 67 0.28 12.18 -24.33
CA VAL A 67 -0.92 12.58 -25.07
C VAL A 67 -1.10 14.09 -25.08
N SER A 68 -0.90 14.77 -23.95
CA SER A 68 -1.06 16.24 -23.89
C SER A 68 -0.01 17.01 -24.69
N HIS A 69 1.06 16.35 -25.13
CA HIS A 69 2.13 16.95 -25.94
C HIS A 69 2.21 16.35 -27.35
N HIS A 70 1.27 15.48 -27.75
CA HIS A 70 1.28 14.80 -29.05
C HIS A 70 2.61 14.08 -29.31
N ILE A 71 3.01 13.25 -28.36
CA ILE A 71 4.22 12.43 -28.43
C ILE A 71 3.85 10.97 -28.16
N ASN A 72 4.36 10.04 -28.96
CA ASN A 72 4.33 8.61 -28.62
C ASN A 72 4.99 8.37 -27.25
N PRO A 73 4.28 7.81 -26.25
CA PRO A 73 4.81 7.65 -24.90
C PRO A 73 6.10 6.81 -24.81
N ASN A 74 6.36 5.94 -25.77
CA ASN A 74 7.60 5.16 -25.84
C ASN A 74 8.82 6.03 -26.21
N LYS A 75 8.62 7.14 -26.93
CA LYS A 75 9.69 8.03 -27.39
C LYS A 75 10.21 8.99 -26.31
N LEU A 76 9.54 9.10 -25.17
CA LEU A 76 9.98 9.90 -24.02
C LEU A 76 11.27 9.36 -23.35
N GLY A 77 11.92 8.31 -23.86
CA GLY A 77 13.22 7.84 -23.34
C GLY A 77 13.24 7.57 -21.82
N ARG A 78 14.38 7.86 -21.18
CA ARG A 78 14.63 7.63 -19.75
C ARG A 78 14.24 8.81 -18.83
N VAL A 79 13.35 9.70 -19.25
CA VAL A 79 12.82 10.74 -18.34
C VAL A 79 11.68 10.22 -17.49
N TRP A 80 11.60 10.73 -16.26
CA TRP A 80 10.56 10.40 -15.30
C TRP A 80 9.39 11.37 -15.45
N VAL A 81 8.17 10.86 -15.33
CA VAL A 81 6.96 11.69 -15.43
C VAL A 81 6.22 11.64 -14.10
N VAL A 82 6.23 12.76 -13.38
CA VAL A 82 5.71 12.85 -12.01
C VAL A 82 4.52 13.80 -11.95
N SER A 83 3.62 13.56 -10.99
CA SER A 83 2.58 14.53 -10.64
C SER A 83 3.01 15.29 -9.39
N LEU A 84 3.18 16.60 -9.52
CA LEU A 84 3.54 17.52 -8.45
C LEU A 84 2.47 18.61 -8.41
N ASN A 85 1.82 18.80 -7.26
CA ASN A 85 0.79 19.85 -7.06
C ASN A 85 -0.30 19.88 -8.15
N GLY A 86 -0.74 18.71 -8.61
CA GLY A 86 -1.77 18.58 -9.65
C GLY A 86 -1.28 18.79 -11.08
N ARG A 87 0.00 19.09 -11.30
CA ARG A 87 0.61 19.24 -12.63
C ARG A 87 1.50 18.04 -12.96
N ILE A 88 1.51 17.63 -14.22
CA ILE A 88 2.37 16.54 -14.70
C ILE A 88 3.64 17.15 -15.29
N GLU A 89 4.80 16.79 -14.75
CA GLU A 89 6.09 17.35 -15.13
C GLU A 89 7.08 16.25 -15.53
N LEU A 90 7.95 16.55 -16.49
CA LEU A 90 9.15 15.75 -16.76
C LEU A 90 10.23 16.07 -15.71
N LYS A 91 10.87 15.02 -15.24
CA LYS A 91 12.01 15.08 -14.33
C LYS A 91 13.13 14.20 -14.84
N THR A 92 14.35 14.63 -14.60
CA THR A 92 15.50 13.74 -14.79
C THR A 92 15.46 12.62 -13.74
N ARG A 93 16.29 11.60 -13.93
CA ARG A 93 16.49 10.58 -12.89
C ARG A 93 16.99 11.21 -11.58
N TYR A 94 17.84 12.23 -11.67
CA TYR A 94 18.39 12.91 -10.50
C TYR A 94 17.27 13.62 -9.71
N ASP A 95 16.47 14.47 -10.36
CA ASP A 95 15.40 15.22 -9.70
C ASP A 95 14.34 14.28 -9.12
N PHE A 96 14.03 13.18 -9.82
CA PHE A 96 13.11 12.18 -9.30
C PHE A 96 13.63 11.55 -8.01
N LEU A 97 14.93 11.21 -7.95
CA LEU A 97 15.54 10.64 -6.76
C LEU A 97 15.61 11.65 -5.62
N GLU A 98 15.87 12.93 -5.89
CA GLU A 98 15.78 13.98 -4.86
C GLU A 98 14.35 14.16 -4.33
N LEU A 99 13.34 14.16 -5.21
CA LEU A 99 11.93 14.23 -4.81
C LEU A 99 11.48 12.98 -4.03
N ALA A 100 12.01 11.81 -4.38
CA ALA A 100 11.76 10.59 -3.62
C ALA A 100 12.46 10.66 -2.25
N ARG A 101 13.66 11.25 -2.19
CA ARG A 101 14.43 11.47 -0.95
C ARG A 101 13.75 12.46 -0.01
N SER A 102 13.20 13.57 -0.50
CA SER A 102 12.46 14.51 0.34
C SER A 102 11.14 13.94 0.88
N LYS A 103 10.63 12.85 0.28
CA LYS A 103 9.52 12.03 0.80
C LYS A 103 9.96 10.88 1.71
N ILE A 104 11.27 10.66 1.90
CA ILE A 104 11.77 9.74 2.94
C ILE A 104 11.38 10.35 4.28
N LYS A 105 10.90 9.50 5.20
CA LYS A 105 10.39 9.88 6.52
C LYS A 105 11.28 10.96 7.16
N PRO A 106 10.70 11.97 7.82
CA PRO A 106 11.48 12.99 8.52
C PRO A 106 12.56 12.33 9.35
N GLN A 107 13.79 12.81 9.21
CA GLN A 107 14.94 12.29 9.94
C GLN A 107 14.66 12.50 11.43
N MET A 108 14.60 11.42 12.19
CA MET A 108 14.46 11.51 13.64
C MET A 108 15.63 12.32 14.19
N THR A 109 15.32 13.25 15.08
CA THR A 109 16.33 13.98 15.83
C THR A 109 17.13 13.00 16.69
N SER A 110 18.39 13.35 17.03
CA SER A 110 19.20 12.53 17.92
C SER A 110 18.50 12.23 19.26
N LYS A 111 17.71 13.19 19.76
CA LYS A 111 16.90 13.02 20.98
C LYS A 111 15.83 11.93 20.82
N GLU A 112 15.11 11.91 19.70
CA GLU A 112 14.10 10.88 19.43
C GLU A 112 14.72 9.49 19.30
N VAL A 113 15.88 9.38 18.64
CA VAL A 113 16.61 8.12 18.52
C VAL A 113 17.06 7.59 19.88
N VAL A 114 17.64 8.46 20.72
CA VAL A 114 18.03 8.09 22.09
C VAL A 114 16.82 7.63 22.89
N GLN A 115 15.69 8.35 22.82
CA GLN A 115 14.48 7.94 23.53
C GLN A 115 13.94 6.58 23.05
N CYS A 116 13.98 6.29 21.76
CA CYS A 116 13.61 4.98 21.23
C CYS A 116 14.49 3.86 21.80
N ASN A 117 15.80 4.09 21.91
CA ASN A 117 16.72 3.11 22.49
C ASN A 117 16.48 2.90 23.99
N LEU A 118 16.22 3.97 24.75
CA LEU A 118 15.88 3.87 26.17
C LEU A 118 14.60 3.07 26.39
N ASN A 119 13.56 3.31 25.58
CA ASN A 119 12.31 2.54 25.66
C ASN A 119 12.54 1.05 25.33
N ALA A 120 13.44 0.74 24.39
CA ALA A 120 13.79 -0.64 24.08
C ALA A 120 14.56 -1.31 25.22
N LEU A 121 15.48 -0.59 25.88
CA LEU A 121 16.19 -1.09 27.05
C LEU A 121 15.25 -1.39 28.23
N ASP A 122 14.33 -0.47 28.54
CA ASP A 122 13.31 -0.67 29.58
C ASP A 122 12.44 -1.92 29.31
N TRP A 123 12.02 -2.11 28.04
CA TRP A 123 11.31 -3.32 27.64
C TRP A 123 12.14 -4.60 27.85
N LEU A 124 13.40 -4.61 27.42
CA LEU A 124 14.27 -5.77 27.58
C LEU A 124 14.55 -6.10 29.05
N GLN A 125 14.62 -5.08 29.91
CA GLN A 125 14.75 -5.27 31.36
C GLN A 125 13.51 -5.96 31.94
N LYS A 126 12.29 -5.58 31.52
CA LYS A 126 11.06 -6.27 31.93
C LYS A 126 11.04 -7.74 31.48
N VAL A 127 11.47 -8.01 30.25
CA VAL A 127 11.53 -9.39 29.72
C VAL A 127 12.55 -10.23 30.50
N LYS A 128 13.71 -9.65 30.82
CA LYS A 128 14.72 -10.33 31.67
C LYS A 128 14.16 -10.61 33.06
N LEU A 129 13.55 -9.60 33.70
CA LEU A 129 12.97 -9.75 35.03
C LEU A 129 11.92 -10.86 35.05
N TYR A 130 11.04 -10.92 34.05
CA TYR A 130 10.10 -12.03 33.90
C TYR A 130 10.80 -13.39 33.85
N TYR A 131 11.88 -13.55 33.08
CA TYR A 131 12.60 -14.83 33.05
C TYR A 131 13.33 -15.18 34.35
N ASP A 132 13.63 -14.18 35.19
CA ASP A 132 14.24 -14.38 36.52
C ASP A 132 13.17 -14.72 37.59
N THR A 133 11.95 -14.17 37.49
CA THR A 133 10.91 -14.26 38.54
C THR A 133 9.72 -15.16 38.18
N GLU A 134 9.56 -15.49 36.90
CA GLU A 134 8.38 -16.13 36.30
C GLU A 134 7.07 -15.32 36.47
N ASP A 135 7.14 -14.05 36.89
CA ASP A 135 5.99 -13.15 36.97
C ASP A 135 5.81 -12.37 35.66
N ILE A 136 4.77 -12.72 34.89
CA ILE A 136 4.49 -12.13 33.59
C ILE A 136 3.68 -10.82 33.66
N THR A 137 3.29 -10.37 34.86
CA THR A 137 2.35 -9.25 35.05
C THR A 137 2.82 -7.97 34.37
N ASP A 138 4.08 -7.59 34.55
CA ASP A 138 4.64 -6.38 33.94
C ASP A 138 4.67 -6.43 32.41
N ILE A 139 4.92 -7.62 31.84
CA ILE A 139 4.88 -7.85 30.41
C ILE A 139 3.45 -7.68 29.87
N ALA A 140 2.47 -8.32 30.53
CA ALA A 140 1.06 -8.21 30.18
C ALA A 140 0.57 -6.75 30.21
N LEU A 141 0.89 -6.02 31.27
CA LEU A 141 0.55 -4.62 31.43
C LEU A 141 1.20 -3.74 30.35
N GLU A 142 2.48 -3.94 30.05
CA GLU A 142 3.19 -3.17 29.02
C GLU A 142 2.63 -3.43 27.61
N LEU A 143 2.37 -4.70 27.26
CA LEU A 143 1.79 -5.07 25.98
C LEU A 143 0.39 -4.47 25.79
N SER A 144 -0.42 -4.41 26.85
CA SER A 144 -1.79 -3.88 26.79
C SER A 144 -1.86 -2.42 26.29
N LYS A 145 -0.82 -1.62 26.57
CA LYS A 145 -0.70 -0.21 26.16
C LYS A 145 -0.65 -0.05 24.64
N TYR A 146 -0.29 -1.10 23.89
CA TYR A 146 -0.16 -1.05 22.43
C TYR A 146 -1.50 -1.16 21.69
N LYS A 147 -2.62 -1.47 22.36
CA LYS A 147 -3.95 -1.69 21.73
C LYS A 147 -4.31 -0.61 20.72
N LYS A 148 -4.35 0.64 21.16
CA LYS A 148 -4.73 1.79 20.31
C LYS A 148 -3.82 1.92 19.10
N ARG A 149 -2.51 1.75 19.29
CA ARG A 149 -1.50 1.92 18.23
C ARG A 149 -1.56 0.78 17.20
N ILE A 150 -1.79 -0.45 17.64
CA ILE A 150 -1.97 -1.62 16.76
C ILE A 150 -3.28 -1.53 15.98
N CYS A 151 -4.40 -1.16 16.61
CA CYS A 151 -5.66 -0.93 15.91
C CYS A 151 -5.50 0.18 14.84
N ALA A 152 -4.82 1.28 15.17
CA ALA A 152 -4.51 2.33 14.21
C ALA A 152 -3.64 1.82 13.04
N TYR A 153 -2.66 0.96 13.31
CA TYR A 153 -1.86 0.30 12.27
C TYR A 153 -2.72 -0.56 11.34
N ILE A 154 -3.62 -1.40 11.89
CA ILE A 154 -4.51 -2.28 11.12
C ILE A 154 -5.42 -1.48 10.18
N VAL A 155 -6.02 -0.40 10.69
CA VAL A 155 -6.86 0.51 9.90
C VAL A 155 -6.05 1.22 8.83
N LYS A 156 -4.87 1.76 9.19
CA LYS A 156 -3.96 2.43 8.24
C LYS A 156 -3.50 1.51 7.12
N ARG A 157 -3.28 0.22 7.41
CA ARG A 157 -2.95 -0.82 6.43
C ARG A 157 -4.15 -1.32 5.63
N LYS A 158 -5.35 -0.80 5.89
CA LYS A 158 -6.61 -1.19 5.22
C LYS A 158 -6.91 -2.68 5.35
N PHE A 159 -6.56 -3.29 6.47
CA PHE A 159 -6.90 -4.68 6.72
C PHE A 159 -8.36 -4.85 7.12
N THR A 160 -8.84 -4.00 8.03
CA THR A 160 -10.26 -3.87 8.42
C THR A 160 -10.46 -2.52 9.11
N ASN A 161 -11.71 -2.06 9.15
CA ASN A 161 -12.17 -0.94 9.98
C ASN A 161 -13.39 -1.32 10.85
N ARG A 162 -13.79 -2.60 10.86
CA ARG A 162 -14.95 -3.08 11.62
C ARG A 162 -14.57 -3.22 13.09
N PRO A 163 -15.31 -2.61 14.04
CA PRO A 163 -14.98 -2.66 15.45
C PRO A 163 -14.86 -4.07 16.02
N GLN A 164 -15.81 -4.97 15.71
CA GLN A 164 -15.76 -6.35 16.23
C GLN A 164 -14.50 -7.10 15.77
N MET A 165 -14.13 -6.92 14.50
CA MET A 165 -12.92 -7.54 13.94
C MET A 165 -11.65 -6.95 14.53
N LEU A 166 -11.64 -5.66 14.89
CA LEU A 166 -10.49 -5.03 15.54
C LEU A 166 -10.27 -5.59 16.95
N GLU A 167 -11.34 -5.83 17.70
CA GLU A 167 -11.26 -6.46 19.03
C GLU A 167 -10.80 -7.91 18.93
N GLU A 168 -11.36 -8.71 18.04
CA GLU A 168 -10.94 -10.11 17.82
C GLU A 168 -9.45 -10.20 17.44
N VAL A 169 -9.02 -9.40 16.47
CA VAL A 169 -7.62 -9.37 16.01
C VAL A 169 -6.70 -8.89 17.13
N TRP A 170 -7.13 -7.90 17.92
CA TRP A 170 -6.35 -7.43 19.05
C TRP A 170 -6.14 -8.53 20.09
N SER A 171 -7.20 -9.23 20.49
CA SER A 171 -7.12 -10.35 21.45
C SER A 171 -6.15 -11.42 20.95
N TYR A 172 -6.26 -11.82 19.68
CA TYR A 172 -5.34 -12.78 19.06
C TYR A 172 -3.88 -12.29 19.09
N ILE A 173 -3.62 -11.03 18.70
CA ILE A 173 -2.25 -10.49 18.68
C ILE A 173 -1.66 -10.43 20.10
N TYR A 174 -2.46 -9.97 21.06
CA TYR A 174 -2.05 -9.84 22.45
C TYR A 174 -1.70 -11.22 23.04
N GLU A 175 -2.59 -12.19 22.90
CA GLU A 175 -2.40 -13.57 23.38
C GLU A 175 -1.20 -14.25 22.72
N GLU A 176 -1.11 -14.22 21.38
CA GLU A 176 0.01 -14.82 20.65
C GLU A 176 1.36 -14.21 21.08
N THR A 177 1.40 -12.89 21.28
CA THR A 177 2.64 -12.20 21.72
C THR A 177 3.00 -12.59 23.14
N LEU A 178 2.01 -12.65 24.05
CA LEU A 178 2.22 -13.05 25.44
C LEU A 178 2.70 -14.50 25.53
N CYS A 179 2.04 -15.43 24.83
CA CYS A 179 2.43 -16.84 24.73
C CYS A 179 3.82 -17.02 24.10
N THR A 180 4.18 -16.22 23.10
CA THR A 180 5.52 -16.26 22.51
C THR A 180 6.60 -16.03 23.56
N ILE A 181 6.40 -15.01 24.41
CA ILE A 181 7.35 -14.64 25.47
C ILE A 181 7.35 -15.71 26.57
N ALA A 182 6.15 -16.07 27.04
CA ALA A 182 5.95 -17.00 28.15
C ALA A 182 6.53 -18.40 27.87
N GLU A 183 6.24 -18.91 26.68
CA GLU A 183 6.69 -20.23 26.23
C GLU A 183 8.08 -20.20 25.60
N ARG A 184 8.78 -19.05 25.61
CA ARG A 184 10.13 -18.89 25.07
C ARG A 184 10.25 -19.32 23.60
N LYS A 185 9.16 -19.17 22.83
CA LYS A 185 9.08 -19.55 21.40
C LYS A 185 9.91 -18.63 20.50
N GLY A 186 10.27 -17.44 20.99
CA GLY A 186 11.13 -16.51 20.27
C GLY A 186 11.30 -15.17 20.98
N ASN A 187 12.20 -14.35 20.45
CA ASN A 187 12.52 -13.06 21.03
C ASN A 187 11.61 -11.94 20.52
N VAL A 188 10.90 -11.29 21.43
CA VAL A 188 10.13 -10.07 21.17
C VAL A 188 11.01 -8.87 21.57
N LEU A 189 11.84 -8.37 20.66
CA LEU A 189 12.76 -7.26 20.94
C LEU A 189 12.09 -5.88 20.93
N GLU A 190 11.10 -5.70 20.06
CA GLU A 190 10.33 -4.45 19.94
C GLU A 190 8.85 -4.81 19.82
N PRO A 191 8.04 -4.57 20.87
CA PRO A 191 6.66 -5.02 20.94
C PRO A 191 5.81 -4.59 19.76
N PHE A 192 5.88 -3.31 19.36
CA PHE A 192 5.01 -2.79 18.31
C PHE A 192 5.29 -3.45 16.96
N SER A 193 6.55 -3.60 16.59
CA SER A 193 6.97 -4.25 15.34
C SER A 193 6.64 -5.73 15.35
N TYR A 194 6.82 -6.42 16.48
CA TYR A 194 6.43 -7.82 16.61
C TYR A 194 4.92 -7.98 16.42
N MET A 195 4.11 -7.28 17.21
CA MET A 195 2.64 -7.30 17.15
C MET A 195 2.10 -6.91 15.77
N SER A 196 2.74 -5.93 15.11
CA SER A 196 2.39 -5.52 13.73
C SER A 196 2.62 -6.63 12.70
N ARG A 197 3.67 -7.47 12.88
CA ARG A 197 3.92 -8.65 12.05
C ARG A 197 2.90 -9.75 12.32
N VAL A 198 2.56 -10.00 13.59
CA VAL A 198 1.50 -10.95 13.97
C VAL A 198 0.18 -10.55 13.31
N ALA A 199 -0.20 -9.27 13.38
CA ALA A 199 -1.39 -8.74 12.70
C ALA A 199 -1.37 -9.03 11.18
N ALA A 200 -0.25 -8.73 10.51
CA ALA A 200 -0.12 -8.98 9.08
C ALA A 200 -0.21 -10.47 8.72
N SER A 201 0.37 -11.34 9.55
CA SER A 201 0.30 -12.79 9.42
C SER A 201 -1.14 -13.29 9.55
N TYR A 202 -1.86 -12.84 10.60
CA TYR A 202 -3.27 -13.17 10.83
C TYR A 202 -4.14 -12.86 9.61
N PHE A 203 -4.08 -11.63 9.09
CA PHE A 203 -4.86 -11.26 7.90
C PHE A 203 -4.42 -11.99 6.62
N SER A 204 -3.16 -12.39 6.52
CA SER A 204 -2.68 -13.20 5.40
C SER A 204 -3.25 -14.62 5.46
N LYS A 205 -3.32 -15.22 6.66
CA LYS A 205 -3.98 -16.52 6.89
C LYS A 205 -5.47 -16.46 6.52
N ILE A 206 -6.20 -15.45 6.99
CA ILE A 206 -7.63 -15.26 6.64
C ILE A 206 -7.83 -15.14 5.13
N ARG A 207 -7.03 -14.31 4.44
CA ARG A 207 -7.15 -14.17 2.98
C ARG A 207 -6.88 -15.48 2.25
N ARG A 208 -5.92 -16.28 2.73
CA ARG A 208 -5.63 -17.60 2.16
C ARG A 208 -6.81 -18.54 2.35
N MET A 209 -7.36 -18.64 3.57
CA MET A 209 -8.53 -19.50 3.85
C MET A 209 -9.73 -19.10 3.00
N LYS A 210 -10.03 -17.80 2.87
CA LYS A 210 -11.13 -17.32 2.01
C LYS A 210 -10.94 -17.68 0.54
N ARG A 211 -9.70 -17.66 0.03
CA ARG A 211 -9.40 -18.11 -1.35
C ARG A 211 -9.60 -19.60 -1.50
N THR A 212 -9.18 -20.41 -0.53
CA THR A 212 -9.36 -21.86 -0.56
C THR A 212 -10.83 -22.26 -0.50
N VAL A 213 -11.64 -21.61 0.34
CA VAL A 213 -13.09 -21.84 0.39
C VAL A 213 -13.74 -21.47 -0.94
N PHE A 214 -13.37 -20.32 -1.52
CA PHE A 214 -13.89 -19.91 -2.83
C PHE A 214 -13.46 -20.84 -3.99
N GLN A 215 -12.34 -21.55 -3.84
CA GLN A 215 -11.89 -22.58 -4.81
C GLN A 215 -12.58 -23.93 -4.60
N PHE A 216 -12.99 -24.27 -3.37
CA PHE A 216 -13.70 -25.52 -3.09
C PHE A 216 -15.14 -25.49 -3.62
N ASP A 217 -15.80 -24.32 -3.64
CA ASP A 217 -17.16 -24.16 -4.18
C ASP A 217 -17.27 -24.29 -5.72
N GLU A 218 -16.15 -24.39 -6.45
CA GLU A 218 -16.15 -24.65 -7.91
C GLU A 218 -16.07 -26.14 -8.28
N ALA A 219 -15.89 -27.04 -7.31
CA ALA A 219 -16.09 -28.46 -7.50
C ALA A 219 -17.53 -28.82 -7.11
N ARG A 220 -18.50 -28.35 -7.91
CA ARG A 220 -19.83 -28.96 -7.89
C ARG A 220 -19.66 -30.42 -8.29
N ASP A 221 -20.07 -31.29 -7.39
CA ASP A 221 -20.43 -32.67 -7.65
C ASP A 221 -21.15 -32.78 -8.99
N ILE A 222 -20.43 -33.34 -9.96
CA ILE A 222 -21.02 -33.95 -11.15
C ILE A 222 -21.08 -35.44 -10.82
N TYR A 223 -22.22 -35.87 -10.29
CA TYR A 223 -22.75 -37.21 -10.52
C TYR A 223 -24.04 -37.05 -11.32
#